data_AF-A0A7Y3CJN1-F1
#
_entry.id   AF-A0A7Y3CJN1-F1
#
_cell.length_a   1.000
_cell.length_b   1.000
_cell.length_c   1.000
_cell.angle_alpha   90.00
_cell.angle_beta   90.00
_cell.angle_gamma   90.00
#
_symmetry.space_group_name_H-M   'P 1'
#
loop_
_entity.id
_entity.type
_entity.pdbx_description
1 polymer ?
#
loop_
_entity_poly.entity_id
_entity_poly.type
_entity_poly.pdbx_seq_one_letter_code
_entity_poly.pdbx_strand_id
1 'polypeptide(L)' 'GARPLKRAIQQQVENPLAQEILQGKFKPGDVIEVGVTDDKLDFQNAA' A
#
# COMPACT_ATOMS: atom_id res chain seq x y z
N GLY A 1 10.95 1.36 -21.58
CA GLY A 1 10.71 0.10 -20.84
C GLY A 1 10.04 0.41 -19.51
N ALA A 2 9.22 -0.50 -18.98
CA ALA A 2 8.34 -0.26 -17.82
C ALA A 2 9.04 -0.09 -16.45
N ARG A 3 10.38 0.06 -16.41
CA ARG A 3 11.15 0.29 -15.18
C ARG A 3 10.63 1.49 -14.36
N PRO A 4 10.23 2.63 -14.95
CA PRO A 4 9.64 3.74 -14.19
C PRO A 4 8.35 3.35 -13.49
N LEU A 5 7.47 2.58 -14.15
CA LEU A 5 6.21 2.12 -13.58
C LEU A 5 6.43 1.20 -12.38
N LYS A 6 7.35 0.23 -12.51
CA LYS A 6 7.71 -0.66 -11.40
C LYS A 6 8.22 0.13 -10.19
N ARG A 7 9.08 1.13 -10.42
CA ARG A 7 9.59 1.99 -9.33
C ARG A 7 8.48 2.80 -8.66
N ALA A 8 7.55 3.35 -9.43
CA ALA A 8 6.43 4.11 -8.88
C ALA A 8 5.55 3.24 -7.97
N ILE A 9 5.18 2.04 -8.43
CA ILE A 9 4.41 1.08 -7.61
C ILE A 9 5.16 0.72 -6.33
N GLN A 10 6.46 0.43 -6.42
CA GLN A 10 7.25 0.07 -5.26
C GLN A 10 7.38 1.22 -4.24
N GLN A 11 7.62 2.44 -4.72
CA GLN A 11 7.80 3.60 -3.86
C GLN A 11 6.49 4.11 -3.24
N GLN A 12 5.39 4.08 -4.00
CA GLN A 12 4.12 4.65 -3.58
C GLN A 12 3.21 3.62 -2.90
N VAL A 13 3.27 2.35 -3.31
CA VAL A 13 2.37 1.30 -2.80
C VAL A 13 3.09 0.33 -1.86
N GLU A 14 4.12 -0.38 -2.34
CA GLU A 14 4.75 -1.46 -1.57
C GLU A 14 5.43 -0.95 -0.29
N ASN A 15 6.22 0.12 -0.40
CA ASN A 15 6.98 0.64 0.74
C ASN A 15 6.08 1.18 1.87
N PRO A 16 5.06 2.02 1.61
CA PRO A 16 4.15 2.46 2.68
C PRO A 16 3.34 1.32 3.28
N LEU A 17 2.84 0.39 2.46
CA LEU A 17 2.11 -0.77 2.96
C LEU A 17 2.98 -1.64 3.89
N ALA A 18 4.24 -1.87 3.53
CA ALA A 18 5.18 -2.60 4.39
C ALA A 18 5.39 -1.91 5.74
N GLN A 19 5.47 -0.57 5.76
CA GLN A 19 5.58 0.20 7.01
C GLN A 19 4.34 0.01 7.89
N GLU A 20 3.13 0.09 7.33
CA GLU A 20 1.89 -0.09 8.08
C GLU A 20 1.75 -1.53 8.64
N ILE A 21 2.18 -2.54 7.87
CA ILE A 21 2.24 -3.95 8.34
C ILE A 21 3.23 -4.07 9.51
N LEU A 22 4.42 -3.48 9.41
CA LEU A 22 5.44 -3.53 10.47
C LEU A 22 5.00 -2.79 11.74
N GLN A 23 4.13 -1.78 11.61
CA GLN A 23 3.50 -1.10 12.75
C GLN A 23 2.38 -1.93 13.40
N GLY A 24 1.99 -3.06 12.79
CA GLY A 24 0.95 -3.96 13.31
C GLY A 24 -0.48 -3.53 12.97
N LYS A 25 -0.65 -2.57 12.05
CA LYS A 25 -1.98 -2.12 11.60
C LYS A 25 -2.71 -3.20 10.79
N PHE A 26 -1.96 -4.00 10.04
CA PHE A 26 -2.46 -5.09 9.22
C PHE A 26 -1.83 -6.41 9.64
N LYS A 27 -2.62 -7.49 9.62
CA LYS A 27 -2.19 -8.83 10.03
C LYS A 27 -2.12 -9.79 8.84
N PRO A 28 -1.33 -10.87 8.96
CA PRO A 28 -1.35 -11.94 7.96
C PRO A 28 -2.77 -12.48 7.77
N GLY A 29 -3.23 -12.49 6.52
CA GLY A 29 -4.57 -12.94 6.16
C GLY A 29 -5.59 -11.82 5.99
N ASP A 30 -5.27 -10.58 6.37
CA ASP A 30 -6.12 -9.43 6.09
C ASP A 30 -6.18 -9.16 4.58
N VAL A 31 -7.38 -8.87 4.10
CA VAL A 31 -7.58 -8.31 2.75
C VAL A 31 -7.54 -6.80 2.89
N ILE A 32 -6.62 -6.16 2.18
CA ILE A 32 -6.40 -4.71 2.27
C ILE A 32 -6.90 -4.06 0.99
N GLU A 33 -7.84 -3.14 1.13
CA GLU A 33 -8.32 -2.29 0.05
C GLU A 33 -7.48 -1.00 -0.01
N VAL A 34 -7.13 -0.59 -1.22
CA VAL A 34 -6.30 0.59 -1.48
C VAL A 34 -7.12 1.61 -2.24
N GLY A 35 -7.35 2.76 -1.60
CA GLY A 35 -8.02 3.91 -2.19
C GLY A 35 -7.05 5.06 -2.46
N VAL A 36 -7.57 6.11 -3.11
CA VAL A 36 -6.86 7.39 -3.26
C VAL A 36 -7.69 8.48 -2.58
N THR A 37 -7.08 9.16 -1.61
CA THR A 37 -7.66 10.29 -0.88
C THR A 37 -6.62 11.39 -0.79
N ASP A 38 -6.98 12.63 -1.17
CA ASP A 38 -6.09 13.79 -1.16
C ASP A 38 -4.72 13.55 -1.84
N ASP A 39 -4.76 12.93 -3.03
CA ASP A 39 -3.58 12.55 -3.83
C ASP A 39 -2.60 11.59 -3.13
N LYS A 40 -3.07 10.89 -2.09
CA LYS A 40 -2.32 9.87 -1.36
C LYS A 40 -3.04 8.54 -1.38
N LEU A 41 -2.27 7.47 -1.27
CA LEU A 41 -2.83 6.14 -1.13
C LEU A 41 -3.29 5.96 0.32
N ASP A 42 -4.54 5.52 0.46
CA ASP A 42 -5.13 5.17 1.74
C ASP A 42 -5.34 3.65 1.80
N PHE A 43 -4.96 3.04 2.91
CA PHE A 43 -4.98 1.60 3.11
C PHE A 43 -5.95 1.26 4.23
N GLN A 44 -6.93 0.41 3.93
CA GLN A 44 -7.97 0.00 4.87
C GLN A 44 -8.19 -1.50 4.79
N ASN A 45 -8.61 -2.13 5.89
CA ASN A 45 -9.07 -3.52 5.83
C ASN A 45 -10.38 -3.58 5.06
N ALA A 46 -10.46 -4.49 4.10
CA ALA A 46 -11.71 -4.82 3.44
C ALA A 46 -12.69 -5.37 4.49
N ALA A 47 -13.92 -4.85 4.46
CA ALA A 47 -15.00 -5.26 5.35
C ALA A 47 -15.48 -6.70 5.07
#